data_AF-A0A1H9G648-F1
#
_entry.id   AF-A0A1H9G648-F1
#
_cell.length_a   1.000
_cell.length_b   1.000
_cell.length_c   1.000
_cell.angle_alpha   90.00
_cell.angle_beta   90.00
_cell.angle_gamma   90.00
#
_symmetry.space_group_name_H-M   'P 1'
#
loop_
_entity.id
_entity.type
_entity.pdbx_description
1 polymer ?
#
loop_
_entity_poly.entity_id
_entity_poly.type
_entity_poly.pdbx_seq_one_letter_code
_entity_poly.pdbx_strand_id
1 'polypeptide(L)'
;MGERGNNGFSLVELLIVISIMTILAAAVAPALIRYLDKSRKAVDIETAQMMFEAAELASTSGNDDAYTGWAIPVKTTKTADVSRTWVGANGHNCNLDGSISNRTEGSYEIVCIAWCRGVYYKSPSNKNSKGWENSQFKSTLDDKGGEEAELTREYTDEFLKNLFHLDGVGKVYGGTDGANSFDGYHAGTMLPMKYKKNAGYGDPECWMVCVNCTSMKPEIWIGDKNFNGRGVKQKVRPLYRLYPDPCAEYK
;
A
#
# COMPACT_ATOMS: atom_id res chain seq x y z
N MET A 1 48.18 -46.98 22.11
CA MET A 1 47.42 -45.70 22.20
C MET A 1 47.38 -45.15 20.77
N GLY A 2 46.20 -45.06 20.15
CA GLY A 2 46.08 -44.81 18.71
C GLY A 2 46.47 -43.39 18.30
N GLU A 3 47.29 -43.27 17.24
CA GLU A 3 47.54 -42.00 16.57
C GLU A 3 46.37 -41.70 15.62
N ARG A 4 45.68 -40.59 15.86
CA ARG A 4 44.65 -40.07 14.97
C ARG A 4 45.34 -39.47 13.75
N GLY A 5 45.19 -40.11 12.60
CA GLY A 5 45.68 -39.60 11.32
C GLY A 5 44.99 -38.28 10.95
N ASN A 6 45.70 -37.17 11.07
CA ASN A 6 45.28 -35.88 10.52
C ASN A 6 45.61 -35.85 9.02
N ASN A 7 44.77 -36.49 8.20
CA ASN A 7 44.77 -36.25 6.76
C ASN A 7 44.13 -34.89 6.52
N GLY A 8 44.96 -33.84 6.45
CA GLY A 8 44.52 -32.50 6.07
C GLY A 8 43.93 -32.50 4.67
N PHE A 9 42.82 -31.77 4.49
CA PHE A 9 42.12 -31.61 3.22
C PHE A 9 43.09 -31.11 2.14
N SER A 10 43.14 -31.75 0.97
CA SER A 10 44.02 -31.31 -0.11
C SER A 10 43.52 -29.97 -0.66
N LEU A 11 44.45 -29.06 -1.00
CA LEU A 11 44.13 -27.79 -1.65
C LEU A 11 43.33 -28.00 -2.95
N VAL A 12 43.64 -29.08 -3.68
CA VAL A 12 42.94 -29.45 -4.92
C VAL A 12 41.50 -29.89 -4.63
N GLU A 13 41.28 -30.69 -3.58
CA GLU A 13 39.94 -31.12 -3.17
C GLU A 13 39.07 -29.91 -2.80
N LEU A 14 39.66 -28.90 -2.15
CA LEU A 14 38.96 -27.66 -1.80
C LEU A 14 38.56 -26.85 -3.04
N LEU A 15 39.45 -26.77 -4.03
CA LEU A 15 39.22 -26.02 -5.27
C LEU A 15 38.07 -26.61 -6.09
N ILE A 16 37.97 -27.94 -6.15
CA ILE A 16 36.86 -28.61 -6.83
C ILE A 16 35.54 -28.33 -6.12
N VAL A 17 35.52 -28.36 -4.78
CA VAL A 17 34.31 -28.10 -3.99
C VAL A 17 33.80 -26.68 -4.20
N ILE A 18 34.65 -25.66 -4.10
CA ILE A 18 34.23 -24.26 -4.35
C ILE A 18 33.78 -24.06 -5.80
N SER A 19 34.37 -24.78 -6.75
CA SER A 19 33.98 -24.71 -8.16
C SER A 19 32.56 -25.25 -8.37
N ILE A 20 32.23 -26.39 -7.76
CA ILE A 20 30.89 -26.96 -7.86
C ILE A 20 29.86 -26.08 -7.13
N MET A 21 30.19 -25.60 -5.92
CA MET A 21 29.32 -24.70 -5.16
C MET A 21 29.04 -23.39 -5.92
N THR A 22 30.04 -22.82 -6.59
CA THR A 22 29.86 -21.58 -7.37
C THR A 22 28.99 -21.80 -8.61
N ILE A 23 29.15 -22.92 -9.32
CA ILE A 23 28.28 -23.28 -10.46
C ILE A 23 26.83 -23.44 -9.99
N LEU A 24 26.59 -24.16 -8.88
CA LEU A 24 25.26 -24.35 -8.32
C LEU A 24 24.66 -23.02 -7.82
N ALA A 25 25.44 -22.22 -7.10
CA ALA A 25 25.00 -20.91 -6.61
C ALA A 25 24.62 -19.97 -7.76
N ALA A 26 25.42 -19.96 -8.83
CA ALA A 26 25.15 -19.16 -10.03
C ALA A 26 23.83 -19.56 -10.70
N ALA A 27 23.50 -20.85 -10.73
CA ALA A 27 22.24 -21.34 -11.29
C ALA A 27 21.01 -21.03 -10.41
N VAL A 28 21.15 -21.05 -9.09
CA VAL A 28 20.03 -20.88 -8.13
C VAL A 28 19.70 -19.41 -7.86
N ALA A 29 20.70 -18.52 -7.88
CA ALA A 29 20.50 -17.12 -7.50
C ALA A 29 19.36 -16.40 -8.25
N PRO A 30 19.21 -16.50 -9.59
CA PRO A 30 18.10 -15.86 -10.30
C PRO A 30 16.72 -16.41 -9.89
N ALA A 31 16.62 -17.72 -9.63
CA ALA A 31 15.39 -18.34 -9.20
C ALA A 31 14.98 -17.82 -7.82
N LEU A 32 15.92 -17.76 -6.88
CA LEU A 32 15.68 -17.26 -5.52
C LEU A 32 15.19 -15.80 -5.54
N ILE A 33 15.82 -14.92 -6.32
CA ILE A 33 15.40 -13.52 -6.45
C ILE A 33 13.95 -13.43 -6.93
N ARG A 34 13.56 -14.19 -7.95
CA ARG A 34 12.18 -14.22 -8.46
C ARG A 34 11.19 -14.72 -7.41
N TYR A 35 11.55 -15.74 -6.63
CA TYR A 35 10.69 -16.24 -5.55
C TYR A 35 10.53 -15.22 -4.42
N LEU A 36 11.58 -14.49 -4.06
CA LEU A 36 11.49 -13.43 -3.06
C LEU A 36 10.58 -12.28 -3.53
N ASP A 37 10.69 -11.87 -4.79
CA ASP A 37 9.81 -10.84 -5.35
C ASP A 37 8.35 -11.31 -5.38
N LYS A 38 8.08 -12.55 -5.80
CA LYS A 38 6.74 -13.14 -5.76
C LYS A 38 6.17 -13.21 -4.34
N SER A 39 6.98 -13.64 -3.37
CA SER A 39 6.57 -13.71 -1.96
C SER A 39 6.21 -12.32 -1.42
N ARG A 40 7.00 -11.30 -1.74
CA ARG A 40 6.72 -9.90 -1.34
C ARG A 40 5.42 -9.39 -1.96
N LYS A 41 5.21 -9.60 -3.27
CA LYS A 41 3.95 -9.23 -3.95
C LYS A 41 2.75 -9.95 -3.35
N ALA A 42 2.88 -11.24 -3.03
CA ALA A 42 1.79 -12.02 -2.44
C ALA A 42 1.37 -11.45 -1.07
N VAL A 43 2.33 -11.08 -0.21
CA VAL A 43 2.03 -10.42 1.07
C VAL A 43 1.33 -9.07 0.86
N ASP A 44 1.76 -8.28 -0.12
CA ASP A 44 1.10 -7.01 -0.43
C ASP A 44 -0.32 -7.20 -0.97
N ILE A 45 -0.56 -8.24 -1.78
CA ILE A 45 -1.90 -8.58 -2.29
C ILE A 45 -2.81 -9.06 -1.15
N GLU A 46 -2.32 -9.92 -0.26
CA GLU A 46 -3.06 -10.37 0.93
C GLU A 46 -3.41 -9.18 1.84
N THR A 47 -2.46 -8.27 2.03
CA THR A 47 -2.67 -7.02 2.76
C THR A 47 -3.72 -6.14 2.09
N ALA A 48 -3.67 -6.01 0.76
CA ALA A 48 -4.65 -5.27 -0.01
C ALA A 48 -6.05 -5.90 0.05
N GLN A 49 -6.14 -7.23 0.07
CA GLN A 49 -7.41 -7.92 0.24
C GLN A 49 -8.04 -7.61 1.61
N MET A 50 -7.26 -7.68 2.69
CA MET A 50 -7.76 -7.31 4.03
C MET A 50 -8.26 -5.86 4.08
N MET A 51 -7.55 -4.92 3.43
CA MET A 51 -7.98 -3.53 3.32
C MET A 51 -9.28 -3.40 2.51
N PHE A 52 -9.41 -4.14 1.41
CA PHE A 52 -10.62 -4.13 0.59
C PHE A 52 -11.83 -4.61 1.39
N GLU A 53 -11.73 -5.75 2.07
CA GLU A 53 -12.82 -6.32 2.86
C GLU A 53 -13.26 -5.35 3.98
N ALA A 54 -12.29 -4.73 4.68
CA ALA A 54 -12.57 -3.73 5.69
C ALA A 54 -13.25 -2.48 5.13
N ALA A 55 -12.85 -2.02 3.95
CA ALA A 55 -13.44 -0.88 3.26
C ALA A 55 -14.85 -1.18 2.74
N GLU A 56 -15.09 -2.39 2.23
CA GLU A 56 -16.41 -2.84 1.78
C GLU A 56 -17.39 -2.99 2.97
N LEU A 57 -16.90 -3.48 4.11
CA LEU A 57 -17.70 -3.51 5.33
C LEU A 57 -18.03 -2.10 5.83
N ALA A 58 -17.07 -1.17 5.76
CA ALA A 58 -17.31 0.21 6.18
C ALA A 58 -18.28 0.97 5.26
N SER A 59 -18.26 0.69 3.95
CA SER A 59 -19.18 1.32 2.98
C SER A 59 -20.63 0.86 3.13
N THR A 60 -20.84 -0.24 3.86
CA THR A 60 -22.14 -0.81 4.22
C THR A 60 -22.41 -0.77 5.72
N SER A 61 -21.68 0.09 6.46
CA SER A 61 -21.83 0.23 7.91
C SER A 61 -23.26 0.64 8.29
N GLY A 62 -23.72 0.16 9.44
CA GLY A 62 -24.97 0.61 10.07
C GLY A 62 -24.87 1.99 10.73
N ASN A 63 -23.68 2.60 10.75
CA ASN A 63 -23.49 3.99 11.13
C ASN A 63 -23.80 4.89 9.93
N ASP A 64 -24.90 5.65 10.01
CA ASP A 64 -25.37 6.55 8.95
C ASP A 64 -24.31 7.59 8.52
N ASP A 65 -23.48 8.05 9.44
CA ASP A 65 -22.43 9.05 9.16
C ASP A 65 -21.31 8.43 8.32
N ALA A 66 -20.85 7.23 8.68
CA ALA A 66 -19.85 6.48 7.92
C ALA A 66 -20.39 6.04 6.55
N TYR A 67 -21.64 5.57 6.50
CA TYR A 67 -22.35 5.22 5.28
C TYR A 67 -22.47 6.41 4.32
N THR A 68 -22.71 7.61 4.85
CA THR A 68 -22.77 8.83 4.03
C THR A 68 -21.37 9.27 3.59
N GLY A 69 -20.39 9.18 4.50
CA GLY A 69 -19.03 9.67 4.34
C GLY A 69 -18.28 9.14 3.13
N TRP A 70 -18.37 7.85 2.85
CA TRP A 70 -17.57 7.22 1.79
C TRP A 70 -17.95 7.70 0.38
N ALA A 71 -19.20 8.14 0.18
CA ALA A 71 -19.70 8.64 -1.11
C ALA A 71 -19.40 10.14 -1.33
N ILE A 72 -19.00 10.89 -0.31
CA ILE A 72 -18.76 12.33 -0.40
C ILE A 72 -17.61 12.67 -1.37
N PRO A 73 -16.42 12.04 -1.29
CA PRO A 73 -15.33 12.34 -2.22
C PRO A 73 -15.71 12.11 -3.68
N VAL A 74 -16.58 11.12 -3.94
CA VAL A 74 -17.11 10.81 -5.28
C VAL A 74 -17.98 11.95 -5.81
N LYS A 75 -18.66 12.70 -4.94
CA LYS A 75 -19.47 13.88 -5.30
C LYS A 75 -18.65 15.18 -5.33
N THR A 76 -17.47 15.23 -4.71
CA THR A 76 -16.63 16.44 -4.65
C THR A 76 -16.12 16.86 -6.02
N THR A 77 -16.59 18.00 -6.55
CA THR A 77 -16.20 18.54 -7.86
C THR A 77 -14.87 19.29 -7.84
N LYS A 78 -14.39 19.68 -6.67
CA LYS A 78 -13.09 20.35 -6.49
C LYS A 78 -11.96 19.33 -6.63
N THR A 79 -11.42 19.21 -7.84
CA THR A 79 -10.31 18.30 -8.18
C THR A 79 -8.99 18.56 -7.43
N ALA A 80 -8.88 19.69 -6.72
CA ALA A 80 -7.76 19.96 -5.82
C ALA A 80 -7.90 19.27 -4.44
N ASP A 81 -9.13 18.91 -4.06
CA ASP A 81 -9.41 18.35 -2.75
C ASP A 81 -9.40 16.82 -2.78
N VAL A 82 -9.78 16.22 -3.91
CA VAL A 82 -9.82 14.77 -4.11
C VAL A 82 -8.95 14.33 -5.29
N SER A 83 -8.27 13.19 -5.13
CA SER A 83 -7.51 12.59 -6.23
C SER A 83 -8.44 11.77 -7.12
N ARG A 84 -8.84 12.36 -8.25
CA ARG A 84 -9.59 11.70 -9.32
C ARG A 84 -8.64 11.19 -10.38
N THR A 85 -8.78 9.93 -10.75
CA THR A 85 -7.89 9.24 -11.69
C THR A 85 -8.71 8.41 -12.67
N TRP A 86 -8.35 8.48 -13.94
CA TRP A 86 -8.85 7.55 -14.94
C TRP A 86 -8.01 6.28 -14.93
N VAL A 87 -8.69 5.14 -14.92
CA VAL A 87 -8.09 3.81 -14.85
C VAL A 87 -8.18 3.15 -16.21
N GLY A 88 -7.07 2.58 -16.67
CA GLY A 88 -7.00 1.77 -17.89
C GLY A 88 -7.44 0.33 -17.64
N ALA A 89 -7.71 -0.42 -18.71
CA ALA A 89 -8.06 -1.85 -18.62
C ALA A 89 -6.98 -2.71 -17.91
N ASN A 90 -5.74 -2.22 -17.86
CA ASN A 90 -4.59 -2.82 -17.17
C ASN A 90 -4.52 -2.52 -15.66
N GLY A 91 -5.42 -1.70 -15.11
CA GLY A 91 -5.41 -1.32 -13.69
C GLY A 91 -4.39 -0.23 -13.35
N HIS A 92 -3.95 0.56 -14.33
CA HIS A 92 -3.05 1.70 -14.13
C HIS A 92 -3.77 3.03 -14.22
N ASN A 93 -3.14 4.06 -13.67
CA ASN A 93 -3.50 5.45 -13.95
C ASN A 93 -3.16 5.81 -15.41
N CYS A 94 -4.18 6.09 -16.24
CA CYS A 94 -4.01 6.43 -17.66
C CYS A 94 -3.11 7.66 -17.88
N ASN A 95 -3.02 8.57 -16.90
CA ASN A 95 -2.18 9.76 -17.02
C ASN A 95 -0.69 9.44 -16.99
N LEU A 96 -0.31 8.27 -16.46
CA LEU A 96 1.08 7.84 -16.32
C LEU A 96 1.52 6.94 -17.47
N ASP A 97 0.57 6.22 -18.06
CA ASP A 97 0.78 5.34 -19.22
C ASP A 97 0.86 6.12 -20.55
N GLY A 98 0.76 7.46 -20.51
CA GLY A 98 0.74 8.31 -21.71
C GLY A 98 -0.53 8.14 -22.57
N SER A 99 -1.51 7.35 -22.11
CA SER A 99 -2.76 7.02 -22.80
C SER A 99 -3.91 7.99 -22.53
N ILE A 100 -3.61 9.24 -22.12
CA ILE A 100 -4.59 10.30 -21.80
C ILE A 100 -5.66 10.50 -22.89
N SER A 101 -5.30 10.31 -24.16
CA SER A 101 -6.18 10.51 -25.31
C SER A 101 -7.08 9.32 -25.64
N ASN A 102 -6.79 8.13 -25.12
CA ASN A 102 -7.57 6.92 -25.37
C ASN A 102 -8.11 6.40 -24.04
N ARG A 103 -9.24 6.97 -23.60
CA ARG A 103 -10.16 6.28 -22.68
C ARG A 103 -10.59 5.00 -23.41
N THR A 104 -9.83 3.94 -23.24
CA THR A 104 -10.02 2.69 -23.95
C THR A 104 -11.32 2.04 -23.51
N GLU A 105 -11.78 1.07 -24.28
CA GLU A 105 -12.90 0.23 -23.88
C GLU A 105 -12.60 -0.39 -22.50
N GLY A 106 -13.46 -0.12 -21.51
CA GLY A 106 -13.26 -0.57 -20.13
C GLY A 106 -12.60 0.44 -19.19
N SER A 107 -12.26 1.66 -19.63
CA SER A 107 -11.80 2.72 -18.73
C SER A 107 -12.91 3.23 -17.81
N TYR A 108 -12.55 3.54 -16.57
CA TYR A 108 -13.45 4.10 -15.56
C TYR A 108 -12.72 5.11 -14.67
N GLU A 109 -13.47 5.92 -13.92
CA GLU A 109 -12.90 6.87 -12.96
C GLU A 109 -12.89 6.29 -11.54
N ILE A 110 -11.81 6.57 -10.81
CA ILE A 110 -11.71 6.34 -9.36
C ILE A 110 -11.51 7.65 -8.62
N VAL A 111 -11.91 7.67 -7.34
CA VAL A 111 -11.54 8.72 -6.38
C VAL A 111 -10.88 8.12 -5.16
N CYS A 112 -9.71 8.62 -4.78
CA CYS A 112 -9.09 8.29 -3.50
C CYS A 112 -9.92 8.84 -2.34
N ILE A 113 -10.33 7.99 -1.41
CA ILE A 113 -11.13 8.38 -0.24
C ILE A 113 -10.34 8.31 1.07
N ALA A 114 -9.34 7.43 1.16
CA ALA A 114 -8.42 7.35 2.28
C ALA A 114 -7.03 6.94 1.81
N TRP A 115 -5.99 7.40 2.49
CA TRP A 115 -4.60 7.06 2.13
C TRP A 115 -3.68 7.10 3.35
N CYS A 116 -2.59 6.34 3.31
CA CYS A 116 -1.54 6.39 4.32
C CYS A 116 -0.14 6.37 3.72
N ARG A 117 0.82 6.97 4.42
CA ARG A 117 2.21 7.08 3.95
C ARG A 117 3.23 6.96 5.08
N GLY A 118 4.49 6.84 4.69
CA GLY A 118 5.65 6.79 5.57
C GLY A 118 5.63 7.80 6.72
N VAL A 119 5.59 7.30 7.95
CA VAL A 119 6.05 7.98 9.17
C VAL A 119 7.41 7.40 9.55
N TYR A 120 8.27 8.24 10.11
CA TYR A 120 9.56 7.81 10.60
C TYR A 120 9.37 6.75 11.69
N TYR A 121 9.94 5.57 11.49
CA TYR A 121 9.83 4.44 12.39
C TYR A 121 11.20 4.04 12.94
N LYS A 122 11.24 3.77 14.25
CA LYS A 122 12.35 3.10 14.92
C LYS A 122 11.92 1.68 15.26
N SER A 123 12.59 0.69 14.69
CA SER A 123 12.34 -0.72 15.00
C SER A 123 12.39 -0.98 16.52
N PRO A 124 11.42 -1.71 17.10
CA PRO A 124 11.46 -2.20 18.47
C PRO A 124 12.73 -2.99 18.77
N SER A 125 13.27 -3.70 17.77
CA SER A 125 14.50 -4.48 17.88
C SER A 125 15.79 -3.66 17.68
N ASN A 126 15.69 -2.43 17.16
CA ASN A 126 16.85 -1.58 16.93
C ASN A 126 16.43 -0.09 16.99
N LYS A 127 16.61 0.53 18.16
CA LYS A 127 16.27 1.94 18.40
C LYS A 127 17.07 2.94 17.54
N ASN A 128 18.14 2.50 16.89
CA ASN A 128 18.96 3.29 15.97
C ASN A 128 18.58 3.07 14.49
N SER A 129 17.66 2.15 14.20
CA SER A 129 17.14 1.97 12.84
C SER A 129 16.36 3.22 12.41
N LYS A 130 16.58 3.64 11.16
CA LYS A 130 15.85 4.72 10.50
C LYS A 130 15.01 4.08 9.40
N GLY A 131 13.73 3.88 9.65
CA GLY A 131 12.78 3.38 8.66
C GLY A 131 11.72 4.42 8.33
N TRP A 132 11.10 4.30 7.16
CA TRP A 132 9.86 5.00 6.83
C TRP A 132 8.85 3.94 6.45
N GLU A 133 7.77 3.84 7.21
CA GLU A 133 6.72 2.86 6.98
C GLU A 133 5.34 3.51 7.10
N ASN A 134 4.39 2.96 6.35
CA ASN A 134 3.08 3.55 6.19
C ASN A 134 2.35 3.61 7.55
N SER A 135 1.92 4.82 7.91
CA SER A 135 1.08 5.06 9.07
C SER A 135 -0.33 4.52 8.86
N GLN A 136 -1.23 4.89 9.75
CA GLN A 136 -2.66 4.69 9.50
C GLN A 136 -3.19 5.56 8.38
N PHE A 137 -4.31 5.10 7.81
CA PHE A 137 -5.08 5.82 6.82
C PHE A 137 -5.70 7.08 7.40
N LYS A 138 -5.73 8.11 6.55
CA LYS A 138 -6.42 9.37 6.79
C LYS A 138 -7.43 9.59 5.68
N SER A 139 -8.53 10.26 5.99
CA SER A 139 -9.48 10.72 4.98
C SER A 139 -8.76 11.62 3.96
N THR A 140 -9.14 11.52 2.69
CA THR A 140 -8.67 12.45 1.65
C THR A 140 -9.01 13.91 1.98
N LEU A 141 -10.15 14.14 2.64
CA LEU A 141 -10.64 15.46 3.05
C LEU A 141 -10.25 15.85 4.48
N ASP A 142 -9.26 15.18 5.08
CA ASP A 142 -8.86 15.35 6.48
C ASP A 142 -8.44 16.79 6.88
N ASP A 143 -7.94 17.61 5.94
CA ASP A 143 -7.58 19.01 6.22
C ASP A 143 -8.73 20.00 5.95
N LYS A 144 -9.91 19.50 5.54
CA LYS A 144 -11.07 20.33 5.23
C LYS A 144 -11.96 20.44 6.46
N GLY A 145 -12.50 21.62 6.69
CA GLY A 145 -13.54 21.82 7.69
C GLY A 145 -14.94 21.58 7.11
N GLY A 146 -15.91 21.39 8.00
CA GLY A 146 -17.33 21.26 7.65
C GLY A 146 -17.87 19.85 7.79
N GLU A 147 -19.19 19.75 7.78
CA GLU A 147 -19.94 18.51 8.02
C GLU A 147 -19.52 17.38 7.06
N GLU A 148 -19.39 17.67 5.76
CA GLU A 148 -18.96 16.66 4.78
C GLU A 148 -17.58 16.07 5.10
N ALA A 149 -16.64 16.90 5.58
CA ALA A 149 -15.32 16.42 5.95
C ALA A 149 -15.39 15.51 7.19
N GLU A 150 -16.20 15.86 8.19
CA GLU A 150 -16.42 15.01 9.37
C GLU A 150 -16.99 13.64 8.99
N LEU A 151 -18.00 13.60 8.12
CA LEU A 151 -18.57 12.34 7.63
C LEU A 151 -17.51 11.45 6.94
N THR A 152 -16.61 12.04 6.14
CA THR A 152 -15.51 11.25 5.54
C THR A 152 -14.53 10.70 6.57
N ARG A 153 -14.34 11.39 7.70
CA ARG A 153 -13.50 10.92 8.81
C ARG A 153 -14.20 9.77 9.53
N GLU A 154 -15.49 9.88 9.78
CA GLU A 154 -16.29 8.79 10.38
C GLU A 154 -16.23 7.51 9.52
N TYR A 155 -16.29 7.63 8.19
CA TYR A 155 -16.03 6.48 7.30
C TYR A 155 -14.62 5.91 7.49
N THR A 156 -13.61 6.77 7.55
CA THR A 156 -12.21 6.32 7.71
C THR A 156 -12.01 5.62 9.05
N ASP A 157 -12.65 6.11 10.12
CA ASP A 157 -12.64 5.51 11.44
C ASP A 157 -13.28 4.12 11.42
N GLU A 158 -14.45 3.99 10.78
CA GLU A 158 -15.14 2.72 10.64
C GLU A 158 -14.33 1.70 9.83
N PHE A 159 -13.73 2.14 8.72
CA PHE A 159 -12.79 1.34 7.94
C PHE A 159 -11.62 0.82 8.80
N LEU A 160 -11.04 1.66 9.65
CA LEU A 160 -9.92 1.27 10.51
C LEU A 160 -10.35 0.32 11.63
N LYS A 161 -11.55 0.46 12.19
CA LYS A 161 -12.11 -0.51 13.14
C LYS A 161 -12.23 -1.88 12.51
N ASN A 162 -12.76 -1.94 11.28
CA ASN A 162 -12.90 -3.19 10.54
C ASN A 162 -11.53 -3.80 10.19
N LEU A 163 -10.56 -2.97 9.79
CA LEU A 163 -9.23 -3.43 9.40
C LEU A 163 -8.45 -4.02 10.59
N PHE A 164 -8.49 -3.35 11.74
CA PHE A 164 -7.71 -3.74 12.91
C PHE A 164 -8.49 -4.58 13.93
N HIS A 165 -9.80 -4.79 13.74
CA HIS A 165 -10.69 -5.54 14.63
C HIS A 165 -10.67 -5.02 16.08
N LEU A 166 -10.73 -3.70 16.22
CA LEU A 166 -10.65 -3.03 17.51
C LEU A 166 -11.95 -2.23 17.73
N ASP A 167 -12.84 -2.71 18.60
CA ASP A 167 -14.15 -2.11 18.89
C ASP A 167 -14.07 -0.75 19.62
N GLY A 168 -12.87 -0.32 20.03
CA GLY A 168 -12.61 0.91 20.79
C GLY A 168 -11.61 1.86 20.14
N VAL A 169 -11.43 1.79 18.82
CA VAL A 169 -10.47 2.61 18.06
C VAL A 169 -10.91 4.07 18.18
N GLY A 170 -10.20 4.84 19.02
CA GLY A 170 -10.40 6.28 19.12
C GLY A 170 -10.29 6.93 17.74
N LYS A 171 -11.07 7.99 17.52
CA LYS A 171 -11.20 8.69 16.24
C LYS A 171 -9.84 8.99 15.61
N VAL A 172 -9.73 8.92 14.28
CA VAL A 172 -8.55 9.39 13.52
C VAL A 172 -8.29 10.86 13.79
N TYR A 173 -9.31 11.63 14.18
CA TYR A 173 -9.19 13.04 14.51
C TYR A 173 -10.09 13.46 15.69
N GLY A 174 -9.55 14.27 16.61
CA GLY A 174 -10.31 14.92 17.70
C GLY A 174 -10.27 14.23 19.07
N GLY A 175 -9.57 13.11 19.23
CA GLY A 175 -9.25 12.52 20.54
C GLY A 175 -7.73 12.51 20.72
N THR A 176 -7.25 13.02 21.85
CA THR A 176 -5.87 12.97 22.33
C THR A 176 -5.13 11.74 21.79
N ASP A 177 -4.09 11.94 20.96
CA ASP A 177 -3.20 10.88 20.46
C ASP A 177 -3.89 9.51 20.34
N GLY A 178 -4.93 9.42 19.49
CA GLY A 178 -5.80 8.25 19.43
C GLY A 178 -5.00 6.94 19.37
N ALA A 179 -5.49 5.89 20.03
CA ALA A 179 -4.84 4.59 20.30
C ALA A 179 -4.24 3.85 19.07
N ASN A 180 -4.43 4.41 17.88
CA ASN A 180 -4.16 3.79 16.60
C ASN A 180 -3.13 4.57 15.78
N SER A 181 -2.84 5.83 16.13
CA SER A 181 -1.81 6.61 15.44
C SER A 181 -0.48 5.87 15.49
N PHE A 182 0.03 5.46 14.32
CA PHE A 182 1.38 4.95 14.20
C PHE A 182 2.35 6.07 14.57
N ASP A 183 2.83 6.03 15.81
CA ASP A 183 3.69 7.05 16.42
C ASP A 183 5.17 6.92 16.02
N GLY A 184 5.50 5.93 15.18
CA GLY A 184 6.86 5.61 14.78
C GLY A 184 7.62 4.74 15.79
N TYR A 185 6.98 4.30 16.87
CA TYR A 185 7.57 3.47 17.92
C TYR A 185 6.83 2.12 18.07
N HIS A 186 5.50 2.11 17.89
CA HIS A 186 4.66 0.92 18.05
C HIS A 186 4.24 0.36 16.69
N ALA A 187 4.55 -0.90 16.42
CA ALA A 187 4.30 -1.55 15.13
C ALA A 187 2.87 -2.09 14.92
N GLY A 188 1.99 -2.00 15.93
CA GLY A 188 0.69 -2.69 15.95
C GLY A 188 -0.28 -2.29 14.83
N THR A 189 -0.13 -1.09 14.28
CA THR A 189 -0.97 -0.54 13.20
C THR A 189 -0.18 -0.26 11.92
N MET A 190 1.05 -0.77 11.82
CA MET A 190 1.94 -0.55 10.67
C MET A 190 1.52 -1.43 9.49
N LEU A 191 1.47 -0.85 8.30
CA LEU A 191 1.08 -1.55 7.05
C LEU A 191 2.23 -1.49 6.02
N PRO A 192 3.32 -2.23 6.24
CA PRO A 192 4.52 -2.11 5.42
C PRO A 192 4.29 -2.68 4.01
N MET A 193 4.64 -1.92 2.98
CA MET A 193 4.76 -2.46 1.62
C MET A 193 6.02 -3.32 1.51
N LYS A 194 5.89 -4.57 1.11
CA LYS A 194 7.01 -5.51 0.97
C LYS A 194 7.67 -5.41 -0.40
N TYR A 195 6.91 -5.13 -1.45
CA TYR A 195 7.41 -4.97 -2.81
C TYR A 195 7.53 -3.49 -3.17
N LYS A 196 8.74 -2.94 -2.97
CA LYS A 196 9.05 -1.52 -3.21
C LYS A 196 9.71 -1.23 -4.57
N LYS A 197 9.65 -2.17 -5.52
CA LYS A 197 10.28 -1.98 -6.84
C LYS A 197 9.43 -1.04 -7.70
N ASN A 198 10.05 -0.02 -8.28
CA ASN A 198 9.37 0.88 -9.21
C ASN A 198 8.88 0.09 -10.43
N ALA A 199 7.57 0.15 -10.68
CA ALA A 199 6.89 -0.55 -11.76
C ALA A 199 6.89 0.21 -13.10
N GLY A 200 7.61 1.34 -13.19
CA GLY A 200 7.62 2.25 -14.34
C GLY A 200 6.66 3.42 -14.23
N TYR A 201 5.74 3.38 -13.27
CA TYR A 201 4.68 4.39 -13.07
C TYR A 201 4.95 5.35 -11.90
N GLY A 202 6.01 5.13 -11.12
CA GLY A 202 6.32 5.92 -9.93
C GLY A 202 6.82 5.04 -8.80
N ASP A 203 7.37 5.66 -7.76
CA ASP A 203 7.84 4.93 -6.59
C ASP A 203 6.64 4.59 -5.68
N PRO A 204 6.50 3.34 -5.22
CA PRO A 204 5.45 2.96 -4.29
C PRO A 204 5.69 3.58 -2.92
N GLU A 205 4.87 4.55 -2.52
CA GLU A 205 5.02 5.27 -1.24
C GLU A 205 3.80 5.15 -0.33
N CYS A 206 2.60 5.01 -0.90
CA CYS A 206 1.34 5.14 -0.19
C CYS A 206 0.39 3.98 -0.49
N TRP A 207 -0.28 3.46 0.54
CA TRP A 207 -1.52 2.70 0.35
C TRP A 207 -2.67 3.67 0.18
N MET A 208 -3.60 3.33 -0.68
CA MET A 208 -4.76 4.14 -0.99
C MET A 208 -6.01 3.25 -1.08
N VAL A 209 -7.06 3.70 -0.42
CA VAL A 209 -8.43 3.20 -0.64
C VAL A 209 -9.08 4.17 -1.62
N CYS A 210 -9.44 3.65 -2.78
CA CYS A 210 -10.13 4.38 -3.83
C CYS A 210 -11.53 3.81 -4.03
N VAL A 211 -12.44 4.61 -4.58
CA VAL A 211 -13.77 4.18 -4.97
C VAL A 211 -13.89 4.25 -6.47
N ASN A 212 -14.32 3.15 -7.08
CA ASN A 212 -14.76 3.12 -8.46
C ASN A 212 -16.06 3.91 -8.60
N CYS A 213 -16.02 5.02 -9.35
CA CYS A 213 -17.18 5.91 -9.50
C CYS A 213 -18.33 5.30 -10.30
N THR A 214 -18.09 4.21 -11.02
CA THR A 214 -19.12 3.52 -11.80
C THR A 214 -19.77 2.41 -10.98
N SER A 215 -18.97 1.51 -10.42
CA SER A 215 -19.49 0.36 -9.66
C SER A 215 -19.82 0.67 -8.22
N MET A 216 -19.35 1.82 -7.69
CA MET A 216 -19.46 2.17 -6.27
C MET A 216 -18.92 1.03 -5.39
N LYS A 217 -17.71 0.58 -5.72
CA LYS A 217 -16.97 -0.41 -4.93
C LYS A 217 -15.59 0.13 -4.54
N PRO A 218 -15.06 -0.25 -3.37
CA PRO A 218 -13.70 0.09 -3.01
C PRO A 218 -12.70 -0.63 -3.92
N GLU A 219 -11.54 -0.05 -4.08
CA GLU A 219 -10.37 -0.62 -4.75
C GLU A 219 -9.13 -0.22 -3.95
N ILE A 220 -8.16 -1.13 -3.88
CA ILE A 220 -6.91 -0.87 -3.15
C ILE A 220 -5.81 -0.60 -4.15
N TRP A 221 -5.14 0.53 -3.95
CA TRP A 221 -4.18 1.10 -4.86
C TRP A 221 -2.88 1.40 -4.15
N ILE A 222 -1.79 1.31 -4.92
CA ILE A 222 -0.51 1.88 -4.54
C ILE A 222 -0.36 3.22 -5.23
N GLY A 223 0.13 4.19 -4.47
CA GLY A 223 0.24 5.59 -4.85
C GLY A 223 1.57 6.21 -4.45
N ASP A 224 1.73 7.46 -4.89
CA ASP A 224 2.72 8.37 -4.33
C ASP A 224 2.08 9.65 -3.79
N LYS A 225 2.83 10.35 -2.94
CA LYS A 225 2.46 11.72 -2.60
C LYS A 225 2.89 12.61 -3.76
N ASN A 226 1.97 13.40 -4.30
CA ASN A 226 2.28 14.33 -5.38
C ASN A 226 3.04 15.56 -4.82
N PHE A 227 4.32 15.36 -4.48
CA PHE A 227 5.21 16.43 -4.03
C PHE A 227 5.49 17.40 -5.20
N ASN A 228 5.29 18.70 -4.96
CA ASN A 228 5.67 19.80 -5.86
C ASN A 228 4.92 19.87 -7.20
N GLY A 229 3.62 19.57 -7.24
CA GLY A 229 2.76 19.96 -8.37
C GLY A 229 3.15 19.33 -9.71
N ARG A 230 3.61 18.07 -9.73
CA ARG A 230 3.80 17.28 -10.95
C ARG A 230 2.44 16.82 -11.54
N GLY A 231 1.48 17.73 -11.61
CA GLY A 231 0.08 17.53 -12.05
C GLY A 231 -0.92 18.40 -11.29
N VAL A 232 -2.21 18.27 -11.63
CA VAL A 232 -3.36 18.90 -10.94
C VAL A 232 -3.17 18.87 -9.42
N LYS A 233 -3.63 19.90 -8.69
CA LYS A 233 -3.44 20.19 -7.26
C LYS A 233 -3.81 19.09 -6.23
N GLN A 234 -3.97 17.84 -6.67
CA GLN A 234 -4.22 16.63 -5.90
C GLN A 234 -3.03 16.30 -4.99
N LYS A 235 -3.31 15.93 -3.73
CA LYS A 235 -2.31 15.65 -2.69
C LYS A 235 -1.60 14.31 -2.85
N VAL A 236 -2.28 13.35 -3.44
CA VAL A 236 -1.85 11.97 -3.64
C VAL A 236 -2.25 11.55 -5.04
N ARG A 237 -1.54 10.58 -5.59
CA ARG A 237 -1.76 10.09 -6.95
C ARG A 237 -1.75 8.56 -6.95
N PRO A 238 -2.89 7.92 -7.25
CA PRO A 238 -2.91 6.49 -7.53
C PRO A 238 -2.01 6.18 -8.72
N LEU A 239 -1.18 5.13 -8.61
CA LEU A 239 -0.30 4.66 -9.67
C LEU A 239 -0.90 3.42 -10.33
N TYR A 240 -1.15 2.38 -9.53
CA TYR A 240 -1.66 1.09 -10.00
C TYR A 240 -2.46 0.34 -8.92
N ARG A 241 -3.39 -0.50 -9.38
CA ARG A 241 -4.32 -1.28 -8.55
C ARG A 241 -3.69 -2.58 -8.06
N LEU A 242 -3.95 -2.94 -6.80
CA LEU A 242 -3.63 -4.26 -6.23
C LEU A 242 -4.87 -5.12 -6.03
N TYR A 243 -6.03 -4.54 -5.74
CA TYR A 243 -7.27 -5.29 -5.49
C TYR A 243 -8.48 -4.49 -6.03
N PRO A 244 -9.51 -5.13 -6.64
CA PRO A 244 -9.79 -6.58 -6.71
C PRO A 244 -9.01 -7.39 -7.73
N ASP A 245 -8.46 -6.76 -8.76
CA ASP A 245 -7.56 -7.42 -9.71
C ASP A 245 -6.23 -6.64 -9.78
N PRO A 246 -5.11 -7.24 -9.36
CA PRO A 246 -3.80 -6.59 -9.44
C PRO A 246 -3.47 -6.18 -10.87
N CYS A 247 -2.75 -5.08 -11.04
CA CYS A 247 -2.17 -4.74 -12.34
C CYS A 247 -1.17 -5.81 -12.80
N ALA A 248 -0.86 -5.83 -14.10
CA ALA A 248 -0.03 -6.87 -14.71
C ALA A 248 1.36 -7.02 -14.06
N GLU A 249 1.93 -5.94 -13.52
CA GLU A 249 3.22 -5.92 -12.84
C GLU A 249 3.18 -6.59 -11.46
N TYR A 250 1.99 -6.77 -10.89
CA TYR A 250 1.79 -7.46 -9.61
C TYR A 250 1.25 -8.89 -9.76
N LYS A 251 0.83 -9.29 -10.97
CA LYS A 251 0.58 -10.70 -11.33
C LYS A 251 1.89 -11.50 -11.43
#